data_AF-A0A150UMQ3-F1
#
_entry.id   AF-A0A150UMQ3-F1
#
_cell.length_a   1.000
_cell.length_b   1.000
_cell.length_c   1.000
_cell.angle_alpha   90.00
_cell.angle_beta   90.00
_cell.angle_gamma   90.00
#
_symmetry.space_group_name_H-M   'P 1'
#
loop_
_entity.id
_entity.type
_entity.pdbx_description
1 polymer ?
#
loop_
_entity_poly.entity_id
_entity_poly.type
_entity_poly.pdbx_seq_one_letter_code
_entity_poly.pdbx_strand_id
1 'polypeptide(L)'
;FNAEIQDSEHLRTPVKRYAQRMTSAFETTQSDLITTRKRLAFAEQLLHTRKARKTGKRVALKGKFVFSTQEVLQIANEAEEAIAAKKRNKERQIQPITIEVENIEDEAPSSVSSECESDCIVVAARKLS
;
A
#
# COMPACT_ATOMS: atom_id res chain seq x y z
N PHE A 1 5.80 18.30 -33.16
CA PHE A 1 5.81 17.12 -34.05
C PHE A 1 4.48 16.90 -34.77
N ASN A 2 3.39 16.51 -34.09
CA ASN A 2 2.13 16.24 -34.81
C ASN A 2 1.53 17.47 -35.51
N ALA A 3 1.56 18.66 -34.88
CA ALA A 3 1.09 19.91 -35.50
C ALA A 3 1.88 20.24 -36.78
N GLU A 4 3.20 20.17 -36.71
CA GLU A 4 4.12 20.43 -37.82
C GLU A 4 3.90 19.47 -39.02
N ILE A 5 3.56 18.20 -38.76
CA ILE A 5 3.18 17.24 -39.80
C ILE A 5 1.80 17.57 -40.39
N GLN A 6 0.86 18.10 -39.60
CA GLN A 6 -0.44 18.53 -40.13
C GLN A 6 -0.30 19.75 -41.04
N ASP A 7 0.55 20.70 -40.68
CA ASP A 7 0.72 21.97 -41.39
C ASP A 7 1.54 21.82 -42.69
N SER A 8 2.20 20.67 -42.91
CA SER A 8 2.99 20.42 -44.11
C SER A 8 2.14 20.28 -45.39
N GLU A 9 2.18 21.24 -46.31
CA GLU A 9 1.37 21.17 -47.54
C GLU A 9 1.84 20.10 -48.55
N HIS A 10 3.12 19.73 -48.49
CA HIS A 10 3.73 18.77 -49.42
C HIS A 10 3.47 17.30 -49.07
N LEU A 11 3.01 16.99 -47.85
CA LEU A 11 2.69 15.62 -47.45
C LEU A 11 1.24 15.26 -47.82
N ARG A 12 1.07 14.16 -48.54
CA ARG A 12 -0.26 13.61 -48.86
C ARG A 12 -0.95 13.07 -47.60
N THR A 13 -2.29 13.08 -47.62
CA THR A 13 -3.15 12.68 -46.49
C THR A 13 -2.83 11.30 -45.87
N PRO A 14 -2.52 10.23 -46.64
CA PRO A 14 -2.20 8.93 -46.05
C PRO A 14 -0.95 8.95 -45.16
N VAL A 15 0.09 9.68 -45.57
CA VAL A 15 1.35 9.79 -44.83
C VAL A 15 1.13 10.54 -43.51
N LYS A 16 0.36 11.64 -43.55
CA LYS A 16 -0.01 12.40 -42.36
C LYS A 16 -0.76 11.55 -41.33
N ARG A 17 -1.76 10.77 -41.77
CA ARG A 17 -2.54 9.87 -40.91
C ARG A 17 -1.68 8.77 -40.30
N TYR A 18 -0.80 8.18 -41.11
CA TYR A 18 0.11 7.14 -40.62
C TYR A 18 1.07 7.70 -39.57
N ALA A 19 1.69 8.85 -39.84
CA ALA A 19 2.57 9.51 -38.89
C ALA A 19 1.85 9.79 -37.56
N GLN A 20 0.67 10.42 -37.59
CA GLN A 20 -0.15 10.68 -36.39
C GLN A 20 -0.44 9.42 -35.57
N ARG A 21 -0.83 8.32 -36.25
CA ARG A 21 -1.11 7.04 -35.58
C ARG A 21 0.13 6.49 -34.90
N MET A 22 1.27 6.55 -35.59
CA MET A 22 2.55 6.10 -35.04
C MET A 22 2.97 6.92 -33.81
N THR A 23 2.86 8.25 -33.87
CA THR A 23 3.19 9.09 -32.71
C THR A 23 2.24 8.87 -31.56
N SER A 24 0.93 8.79 -31.81
CA SER A 24 -0.06 8.55 -30.75
C SER A 24 0.14 7.19 -30.07
N ALA A 25 0.45 6.14 -30.85
CA ALA A 25 0.77 4.83 -30.30
C ALA A 25 2.06 4.88 -29.47
N PHE A 26 3.09 5.58 -29.94
CA PHE A 26 4.34 5.77 -29.20
C PHE A 26 4.14 6.53 -27.89
N GLU A 27 3.42 7.66 -27.91
CA GLU A 27 3.10 8.45 -26.73
C GLU A 27 2.31 7.64 -25.69
N THR A 28 1.33 6.85 -26.16
CA THR A 28 0.52 5.96 -25.31
C THR A 28 1.39 4.90 -24.64
N THR A 29 2.17 4.16 -25.44
CA THR A 29 3.05 3.10 -24.93
C THR A 29 4.12 3.64 -23.98
N GLN A 30 4.66 4.84 -24.27
CA GLN A 30 5.61 5.51 -23.39
C GLN A 30 4.97 5.92 -22.05
N SER A 31 3.73 6.42 -22.09
CA SER A 31 2.98 6.79 -20.88
C SER A 31 2.67 5.56 -20.01
N ASP A 32 2.26 4.46 -20.64
CA ASP A 32 1.99 3.19 -19.97
C ASP A 32 3.25 2.59 -19.35
N LEU A 33 4.37 2.65 -20.08
CA LEU A 33 5.67 2.20 -19.60
C LEU A 33 6.10 2.99 -18.37
N ILE A 34 5.98 4.32 -18.39
CA ILE A 34 6.36 5.17 -17.25
C ILE A 34 5.49 4.83 -16.04
N THR A 35 4.19 4.71 -16.24
CA THR A 35 3.23 4.36 -15.19
C THR A 35 3.54 2.98 -14.59
N THR A 36 3.83 2.00 -15.43
CA THR A 36 4.17 0.64 -15.01
C THR A 36 5.48 0.61 -14.22
N ARG A 37 6.52 1.31 -14.69
CA ARG A 37 7.80 1.43 -13.96
C ARG A 37 7.63 2.07 -12.59
N LYS A 38 6.80 3.12 -12.47
CA LYS A 38 6.49 3.76 -11.19
C LYS A 38 5.77 2.80 -10.23
N ARG A 39 4.76 2.07 -10.72
CA ARG A 39 4.04 1.07 -9.93
C ARG A 39 4.96 -0.04 -9.45
N LEU A 40 5.84 -0.53 -10.33
CA LEU A 40 6.83 -1.55 -10.01
C LEU A 40 7.79 -1.05 -8.93
N ALA A 41 8.39 0.13 -9.11
CA ALA A 41 9.31 0.70 -8.14
C ALA A 41 8.65 0.89 -6.75
N PHE A 42 7.41 1.37 -6.71
CA PHE A 42 6.65 1.49 -5.46
C PHE A 42 6.41 0.13 -4.80
N ALA A 43 5.99 -0.88 -5.58
CA ALA A 43 5.76 -2.22 -5.06
C ALA A 43 7.04 -2.86 -4.51
N GLU A 44 8.17 -2.70 -5.21
CA GLU A 44 9.47 -3.19 -4.76
C GLU A 44 9.93 -2.49 -3.49
N GLN A 45 9.80 -1.17 -3.39
CA GLN A 45 10.10 -0.42 -2.18
C GLN A 45 9.21 -0.86 -1.01
N LEU A 46 7.91 -1.06 -1.25
CA LEU A 46 6.98 -1.55 -0.23
C LEU A 46 7.36 -2.96 0.24
N LEU A 47 7.74 -3.85 -0.67
CA LEU A 47 8.21 -5.18 -0.32
C LEU A 47 9.55 -5.16 0.41
N HIS A 48 10.47 -4.31 -0.01
CA HIS A 48 11.77 -4.16 0.62
C HIS A 48 11.62 -3.63 2.05
N THR A 49 10.88 -2.54 2.24
CA THR A 49 10.57 -1.98 3.57
C THR A 49 9.86 -3.01 4.45
N ARG A 50 8.88 -3.73 3.90
CA ARG A 50 8.22 -4.84 4.60
C ARG A 50 9.24 -5.90 5.00
N LYS A 51 10.09 -6.41 4.11
CA LYS A 51 11.08 -7.46 4.43
C LYS A 51 12.13 -6.98 5.44
N ALA A 52 12.55 -5.73 5.37
CA ALA A 52 13.55 -5.13 6.25
C ALA A 52 13.04 -4.84 7.67
N ARG A 53 11.72 -4.61 7.85
CA ARG A 53 11.12 -4.41 9.18
C ARG A 53 11.36 -5.62 10.08
N LYS A 54 12.07 -5.38 11.19
CA LYS A 54 12.40 -6.36 12.24
C LYS A 54 11.39 -6.37 13.40
N THR A 55 10.35 -5.55 13.33
CA THR A 55 9.37 -5.34 14.41
C THR A 55 7.93 -5.34 13.88
N GLY A 56 6.97 -5.49 14.79
CA GLY A 56 5.53 -5.44 14.52
C GLY A 56 4.86 -6.80 14.42
N LYS A 57 3.53 -6.78 14.29
CA LYS A 57 2.64 -7.96 14.41
C LYS A 57 3.06 -9.12 13.51
N ARG A 58 3.27 -8.84 12.21
CA ARG A 58 3.70 -9.86 11.24
C ARG A 58 5.03 -10.50 11.62
N VAL A 59 5.99 -9.74 12.17
CA VAL A 59 7.27 -10.29 12.60
C VAL A 59 7.09 -11.14 13.85
N ALA A 60 6.24 -10.72 14.79
CA ALA A 60 5.92 -11.48 15.99
C ALA A 60 5.21 -12.82 15.71
N LEU A 61 4.42 -12.89 14.63
CA LEU A 61 3.73 -14.10 14.18
C LEU A 61 4.55 -14.96 13.21
N LYS A 62 5.57 -14.38 12.54
CA LYS A 62 6.36 -15.10 11.53
C LYS A 62 7.09 -16.28 12.18
N GLY A 63 6.82 -17.50 11.67
CA GLY A 63 7.47 -18.73 12.12
C GLY A 63 6.90 -19.32 13.41
N LYS A 64 5.84 -18.73 13.99
CA LYS A 64 5.08 -19.33 15.07
C LYS A 64 3.94 -20.15 14.49
N PHE A 65 3.78 -21.38 14.98
CA PHE A 65 2.59 -22.17 14.72
C PHE A 65 1.56 -21.82 15.78
N VAL A 66 0.40 -21.36 15.33
CA VAL A 66 -0.67 -20.88 16.19
C VAL A 66 -1.94 -21.64 15.78
N PHE A 67 -2.65 -22.21 16.74
CA PHE A 67 -3.75 -23.13 16.47
C PHE A 67 -5.12 -22.48 16.73
N SER A 68 -5.16 -21.38 17.48
CA SER A 68 -6.38 -20.62 17.77
C SER A 68 -6.28 -19.15 17.34
N THR A 69 -7.41 -18.57 16.96
CA THR A 69 -7.53 -17.13 16.69
C THR A 69 -7.23 -16.28 17.93
N GLN A 70 -7.58 -16.78 19.12
CA GLN A 70 -7.31 -16.10 20.39
C GLN A 70 -5.80 -15.92 20.62
N GLU A 71 -5.01 -16.96 20.32
CA GLU A 71 -3.55 -16.91 20.43
C GLU A 71 -2.96 -15.91 19.43
N VAL A 72 -3.50 -15.82 18.20
CA VAL A 72 -3.08 -14.82 17.21
C VAL A 72 -3.36 -13.40 17.71
N LEU A 73 -4.55 -13.18 18.28
CA LEU A 73 -4.96 -11.89 18.83
C LEU A 73 -4.07 -11.46 20.00
N GLN A 74 -3.76 -12.38 20.92
CA GLN A 74 -2.89 -12.09 22.04
C GLN A 74 -1.50 -11.64 21.56
N ILE A 75 -0.88 -12.39 20.65
CA ILE A 75 0.44 -12.04 20.11
C ILE A 75 0.40 -10.69 19.36
N ALA A 76 -0.70 -10.40 18.66
CA ALA A 76 -0.86 -9.15 17.95
C ALA A 76 -0.98 -7.96 18.90
N ASN A 77 -1.75 -8.09 19.99
CA ASN A 77 -1.95 -7.07 21.02
C ASN A 77 -0.64 -6.75 21.75
N GLU A 78 0.08 -7.78 22.20
CA GLU A 78 1.39 -7.62 22.85
C GLU A 78 2.40 -6.87 21.94
N ALA A 79 2.41 -7.21 20.64
CA ALA A 79 3.27 -6.53 19.68
C ALA A 79 2.89 -5.05 19.47
N GLU A 80 1.60 -4.72 19.56
CA GLU A 80 1.07 -3.37 19.43
C GLU A 80 1.38 -2.51 20.66
N GLU A 81 1.17 -3.05 21.86
CA GLU A 81 1.54 -2.40 23.12
C GLU A 81 3.05 -2.12 23.19
N ALA A 82 3.89 -3.06 22.76
CA ALA A 82 5.34 -2.86 22.72
C ALA A 82 5.77 -1.73 21.78
N ILE A 83 5.03 -1.48 20.69
CA ILE A 83 5.27 -0.35 19.79
C ILE A 83 4.74 0.94 20.40
N ALA A 84 3.53 0.93 20.96
CA ALA A 84 2.91 2.09 21.59
C ALA A 84 3.74 2.60 22.78
N ALA A 85 4.24 1.71 23.63
CA ALA A 85 5.13 2.05 24.75
C ALA A 85 6.42 2.75 24.27
N LYS A 86 7.03 2.26 23.18
CA LYS A 86 8.20 2.90 22.58
C LYS A 86 7.89 4.30 22.04
N LYS A 87 6.70 4.51 21.46
CA LYS A 87 6.26 5.83 20.99
C LYS A 87 6.07 6.80 22.15
N ARG A 88 5.34 6.40 23.20
CA ARG A 88 5.13 7.20 24.42
C ARG A 88 6.45 7.61 25.08
N ASN A 89 7.44 6.71 25.12
CA ASN A 89 8.76 7.03 25.67
C ASN A 89 9.53 8.06 24.82
N LYS A 90 9.39 8.03 23.48
CA LYS A 90 9.99 9.05 22.61
C LYS A 90 9.32 10.41 22.78
N GLU A 91 7.99 10.47 22.86
CA GLU A 91 7.25 11.71 23.12
C GLU A 91 7.65 12.32 24.47
N ARG A 92 7.86 11.50 25.51
CA ARG A 92 8.37 11.99 26.80
C ARG A 92 9.79 12.55 26.74
N GLN A 93 10.62 12.10 25.80
CA GLN A 93 11.98 12.65 25.59
C GLN A 93 11.95 13.94 24.76
N ILE A 94 10.92 14.15 23.95
CA ILE A 94 10.68 15.36 23.15
C ILE A 94 9.68 16.23 23.92
N GLN A 95 10.04 16.74 25.10
CA GLN A 95 9.22 17.80 25.71
C GLN A 95 9.55 19.15 25.07
N PRO A 96 8.54 20.00 24.77
CA PRO A 96 8.72 21.22 24.01
C PRO A 96 9.17 22.39 24.91
N ILE A 97 10.04 23.25 24.38
CA ILE A 97 10.00 24.67 24.72
C ILE A 97 8.65 25.18 24.22
N THR A 98 7.87 25.80 25.10
CA THR A 98 6.49 26.27 24.89
C THR A 98 6.29 27.07 23.60
N ILE A 99 5.48 26.55 22.68
CA ILE A 99 4.80 27.34 21.65
C ILE A 99 3.33 26.90 21.66
N GLU A 100 2.45 27.82 22.01
CA GLU A 100 1.00 27.62 22.07
C GLU A 100 0.44 27.47 20.65
N VAL A 101 -0.23 26.35 20.36
CA VAL A 101 -1.05 26.19 19.14
C VAL A 101 -2.42 25.67 19.58
N GLU A 102 -3.43 26.42 19.15
CA GLU A 102 -4.85 26.30 19.47
C GLU A 102 -5.42 24.92 19.04
N ASN A 103 -6.18 24.29 19.95
CA ASN A 103 -6.78 22.97 19.77
C ASN A 103 -7.90 23.01 18.73
N ILE A 104 -7.81 22.19 17.69
CA ILE A 104 -8.96 21.80 16.86
C ILE A 104 -9.41 20.42 17.34
N GLU A 105 -10.64 20.34 17.85
CA GLU A 105 -11.26 19.12 18.38
C GLU A 105 -11.50 18.09 17.25
N ASP A 106 -10.84 16.93 17.33
CA ASP A 106 -11.13 15.77 16.47
C ASP A 106 -12.26 14.95 17.11
N GLU A 107 -13.45 15.02 16.52
CA GLU A 107 -14.63 14.23 16.89
C GLU A 107 -14.42 12.74 16.56
N ALA A 108 -14.68 11.87 17.55
CA ALA A 108 -14.48 10.43 17.45
C ALA A 108 -15.45 9.77 16.45
N PRO A 109 -15.02 8.82 15.60
CA PRO A 109 -15.96 8.04 14.81
C PRO A 109 -16.73 7.07 15.73
N SER A 110 -18.05 7.18 15.70
CA SER A 110 -18.98 6.32 16.44
C SER A 110 -18.84 4.85 16.04
N SER A 111 -18.91 3.97 17.04
CA SER A 111 -18.88 2.52 16.86
C SER A 111 -20.18 2.02 16.23
N VAL A 112 -20.12 1.53 15.00
CA VAL A 112 -21.20 0.68 14.46
C VAL A 112 -20.88 -0.78 14.78
N SER A 113 -21.71 -1.35 15.67
CA SER A 113 -21.73 -2.76 16.02
C SER A 113 -22.20 -3.56 14.81
N SER A 114 -21.33 -4.39 14.21
CA SER A 114 -21.70 -5.33 13.14
C SER A 114 -21.77 -6.73 13.72
N GLU A 115 -22.98 -7.27 13.82
CA GLU A 115 -23.25 -8.64 14.25
C GLU A 115 -22.66 -9.65 13.26
N CYS A 116 -22.11 -10.73 13.81
CA CYS A 116 -21.20 -11.66 13.18
C CYS A 116 -21.95 -12.97 12.88
N GLU A 117 -22.20 -13.27 11.60
CA GLU A 117 -22.67 -14.59 11.16
C GLU A 117 -21.51 -15.35 10.50
N SER A 118 -20.83 -16.15 11.34
CA SER A 118 -20.12 -17.41 11.06
C SER A 118 -19.64 -17.70 9.63
N ASP A 119 -18.32 -17.69 9.43
CA ASP A 119 -17.67 -18.38 8.30
C ASP A 119 -16.64 -19.39 8.84
N CYS A 120 -17.02 -20.66 8.89
CA CYS A 120 -16.22 -21.75 9.45
C CYS A 120 -15.25 -22.30 8.40
N ILE A 121 -13.97 -22.44 8.72
CA ILE A 121 -13.00 -23.09 7.84
C ILE A 121 -13.05 -24.62 8.05
N VAL A 122 -13.44 -25.37 7.02
CA VAL A 122 -13.42 -26.84 7.04
C VAL A 122 -12.01 -27.34 6.71
N VAL A 123 -11.34 -27.95 7.68
CA VAL A 123 -10.06 -28.64 7.46
C VAL A 123 -10.37 -30.12 7.19
N ALA A 124 -10.22 -30.54 5.93
CA ALA A 124 -10.35 -31.95 5.56
C ALA A 124 -9.21 -32.77 6.18
N ALA A 125 -9.55 -33.72 7.06
CA ALA A 125 -8.60 -34.69 7.58
C ALA A 125 -8.19 -35.68 6.48
N ARG A 126 -6.88 -35.81 6.23
CA ARG A 126 -6.35 -36.88 5.36
C ARG A 126 -6.44 -38.20 6.15
N LYS A 127 -7.23 -39.15 5.66
CA LYS A 127 -7.14 -40.54 6.13
C LYS A 127 -5.77 -41.09 5.74
N LEU A 128 -4.96 -41.45 6.74
CA LEU A 128 -3.83 -42.35 6.53
C LEU A 128 -4.43 -43.73 6.29
N SER A 129 -4.22 -44.24 5.07
CA SER A 129 -4.35 -45.64 4.70
C SER A 129 -2.95 -46.17 4.41
#